data_AF-A0A182KEI6-F1
#
_entry.id   AF-A0A182KEI6-F1
#
_cell.length_a   1.000
_cell.length_b   1.000
_cell.length_c   1.000
_cell.angle_alpha   90.00
_cell.angle_beta   90.00
_cell.angle_gamma   90.00
#
_symmetry.space_group_name_H-M   'P 1'
#
loop_
_entity.id
_entity.type
_entity.pdbx_description
1 polymer ?
#
loop_
_entity_poly.entity_id
_entity_poly.type
_entity_poly.pdbx_seq_one_letter_code
_entity_poly.pdbx_strand_id
1 'polypeptide(L)' 'MAKKTYDLLFKLLLIGDSGVGKTCILFRFSDDAFTSTFISTI' A
#
# COMPACT_ATOMS: atom_id res chain seq x y z
N MET A 1 -1.04 -8.41 29.77
CA MET A 1 -2.00 -7.87 28.79
C MET A 1 -1.20 -7.04 27.79
N ALA A 2 -1.07 -7.48 26.53
CA ALA A 2 -0.22 -6.79 25.56
C ALA A 2 -0.80 -5.40 25.25
N LYS A 3 -0.02 -4.34 25.50
CA LYS A 3 -0.40 -2.95 25.23
C LYS A 3 -0.50 -2.78 23.70
N LYS A 4 -1.68 -2.40 23.19
CA LYS A 4 -1.83 -2.05 21.77
C LYS A 4 -0.88 -0.90 21.46
N THR A 5 -0.08 -1.05 20.42
CA THR A 5 0.98 -0.11 20.00
C THR A 5 0.46 1.04 19.14
N TYR A 6 -0.86 1.24 19.08
CA TYR A 6 -1.50 2.28 18.26
C TYR A 6 -2.74 2.82 18.97
N ASP A 7 -2.94 4.14 18.89
CA ASP A 7 -4.13 4.82 19.41
C ASP A 7 -5.28 4.81 18.39
N LEU A 8 -4.94 4.82 17.09
CA LEU A 8 -5.88 4.85 15.98
C LEU A 8 -5.45 3.86 14.89
N LEU A 9 -6.42 3.17 14.30
CA LEU A 9 -6.22 2.23 13.18
C LEU A 9 -7.13 2.63 12.04
N PHE A 10 -6.53 2.96 10.89
CA PHE A 10 -7.26 3.31 9.67
C PHE A 10 -7.19 2.18 8.65
N LYS A 11 -8.32 1.90 7.99
CA LYS A 11 -8.38 1.02 6.82
C LYS A 11 -8.52 1.87 5.58
N LEU A 12 -7.68 1.63 4.58
CA LEU A 12 -7.64 2.36 3.33
C LEU A 12 -7.92 1.38 2.18
N LEU A 13 -8.66 1.85 1.16
CA LEU A 13 -8.94 1.11 -0.06
C LEU A 13 -8.59 1.99 -1.25
N LEU A 14 -7.65 1.54 -2.09
CA LEU A 14 -7.34 2.19 -3.36
C LEU A 14 -8.17 1.54 -4.47
N ILE A 15 -8.91 2.36 -5.22
CA ILE A 15 -9.76 1.93 -6.34
C ILE A 15 -9.25 2.58 -7.62
N GLY A 16 -9.34 1.86 -8.74
CA GLY A 16 -8.97 2.34 -10.07
C GLY A 16 -8.81 1.15 -11.02
N ASP A 17 -8.57 1.42 -12.30
CA ASP A 17 -8.43 0.37 -13.30
C ASP A 17 -7.19 -0.50 -13.07
N SER A 18 -7.19 -1.70 -13.65
CA SER A 18 -6.02 -2.57 -13.59
C SER A 18 -4.83 -1.88 -14.28
N GLY A 19 -3.66 -1.93 -13.65
CA GLY A 19 -2.45 -1.30 -14.19
C GLY A 19 -2.27 0.20 -13.96
N VAL A 20 -3.11 0.88 -13.17
CA VAL A 20 -2.88 2.32 -12.84
C VAL A 20 -1.82 2.55 -11.75
N GLY A 21 -1.14 1.49 -11.28
CA GLY A 21 -0.03 1.62 -10.32
C GLY A 21 -0.44 1.73 -8.85
N LYS A 22 -1.65 1.32 -8.46
CA LYS A 22 -2.12 1.31 -7.06
C LYS A 22 -1.13 0.62 -6.10
N THR A 23 -0.62 -0.54 -6.51
CA THR A 23 0.38 -1.32 -5.77
C THR A 23 1.72 -0.58 -5.65
N CYS A 24 2.17 0.10 -6.72
CA CYS A 24 3.41 0.88 -6.72
C CYS A 24 3.34 2.06 -5.74
N ILE A 25 2.19 2.74 -5.66
CA ILE A 25 1.96 3.83 -4.70
C ILE A 25 2.03 3.31 -3.25
N LEU A 26 1.42 2.16 -2.96
CA LEU A 26 1.46 1.56 -1.62
C LEU A 26 2.88 1.17 -1.20
N PHE A 27 3.67 0.59 -2.12
CA PHE A 27 5.08 0.25 -1.86
C PHE A 27 5.93 1.49 -1.65
N ARG A 28 5.75 2.54 -2.47
CA ARG A 28 6.46 3.80 -2.26
C ARG A 28 6.11 4.43 -0.91
N PHE A 29 4.85 4.36 -0.48
CA PHE A 29 4.44 4.91 0.82
C PHE A 29 5.00 4.10 2.02
N SER A 30 5.07 2.77 1.90
CA SER A 30 5.42 1.89 3.02
C SER A 30 6.93 1.69 3.17
N ASP A 31 7.63 1.54 2.05
CA ASP A 31 9.04 1.11 2.03
C ASP A 31 9.99 2.16 1.43
N ASP A 32 9.47 3.32 1.01
CA ASP A 32 10.16 4.37 0.23
C ASP A 32 10.97 3.82 -0.97
N ALA A 33 10.57 2.65 -1.47
CA ALA A 33 11.20 1.95 -2.57
C ALA A 33 10.37 2.14 -3.85
N PHE A 34 11.05 2.44 -4.97
CA PHE A 34 10.43 2.44 -6.29
C PHE A 34 11.00 1.31 -7.13
N THR A 35 10.22 0.25 -7.24
CA THR A 35 10.45 -0.84 -8.18
C THR A 35 9.75 -0.48 -9.50
N SER A 36 10.56 -0.21 -10.53
CA SER A 36 10.10 -0.02 -11.92
C SER A 36 9.45 -1.27 -12.52
N THR A 37 9.52 -2.41 -11.83
CA THR A 37 8.89 -3.65 -12.25
C THR A 37 7.40 -3.57 -11.99
N PHE A 38 6.67 -3.12 -13.00
CA PHE A 38 5.22 -3.12 -13.01
C PHE A 38 4.70 -4.56 -13.02
N ILE A 39 4.51 -5.13 -11.83
CA ILE A 39 3.74 -6.37 -11.67
C ILE A 39 2.28 -5.93 -11.58
N SER A 40 1.57 -6.00 -12.71
CA SER A 40 0.11 -5.94 -12.73
C SER A 40 -0.42 -7.12 -11.90
N THR A 41 -0.67 -6.90 -10.61
CA THR A 41 -1.56 -7.79 -9.90
C THR A 41 -2.99 -7.40 -10.28
N ILE A 42 -3.64 -8.35 -10.94
CA ILE A 42 -4.99 -8.34 -11.52
C ILE A 42 -5.99 -7.62 -10.62
#